data_AF-A0A840DKK8-F1
#
_entry.id   AF-A0A840DKK8-F1
#
_cell.length_a   1.000
_cell.length_b   1.000
_cell.length_c   1.000
_cell.angle_alpha   90.00
_cell.angle_beta   90.00
_cell.angle_gamma   90.00
#
_symmetry.space_group_name_H-M   'P 1'
#
loop_
_entity.id
_entity.type
_entity.pdbx_description
1 polymer ?
#
loop_
_entity_poly.entity_id
_entity_poly.type
_entity_poly.pdbx_seq_one_letter_code
_entity_poly.pdbx_strand_id
1 'polypeptide(L)'
;MTGTNSETNYGKAHFLPWIVVGVIAIIALVGATVFVNQFKAAQNSPETVTTAAENSEPSNGQTTTTTPNQSSAEQQISAAVPQVSVGETYTLDITQWEKKFEVSNKLRGLRYELVEGDTKAVLSIALVEELPESCAAMREQFGFKRDGDKFEVFKPATVCAAAPELYNEIWGLLEAAVKTAH
;
A
#
# COMPACT_ATOMS: atom_id res chain seq x y z
N MET A 1 -52.66 19.36 21.52
CA MET A 1 -53.49 18.71 20.48
C MET A 1 -53.51 19.70 19.31
N THR A 2 -52.99 19.45 18.12
CA THR A 2 -53.00 18.24 17.28
C THR A 2 -51.81 18.33 16.31
N GLY A 3 -51.13 17.20 16.06
CA GLY A 3 -50.06 17.12 15.06
C GLY A 3 -50.58 16.92 13.65
N THR A 4 -49.69 17.05 12.66
CA THR A 4 -49.72 16.30 11.41
C THR A 4 -48.29 16.02 10.94
N ASN A 5 -47.99 14.73 10.82
CA ASN A 5 -46.86 14.18 10.07
C ASN A 5 -47.09 14.41 8.58
N SER A 6 -46.03 14.56 7.78
CA SER A 6 -46.06 14.24 6.35
C SER A 6 -44.68 13.79 5.89
N GLU A 7 -44.61 12.49 5.62
CA GLU A 7 -43.49 11.76 5.07
C GLU A 7 -43.13 12.15 3.63
N THR A 8 -41.83 11.99 3.34
CA THR A 8 -41.17 11.60 2.08
C THR A 8 -41.68 12.12 0.74
N ASN A 9 -40.82 12.87 0.04
CA ASN A 9 -40.74 12.83 -1.42
C ASN A 9 -39.29 12.56 -1.84
N TYR A 10 -39.08 11.32 -2.27
CA TYR A 10 -37.86 10.77 -2.83
C TYR A 10 -37.64 11.39 -4.22
N GLY A 11 -36.75 12.39 -4.32
CA GLY A 11 -36.36 13.02 -5.57
C GLY A 11 -35.39 12.13 -6.36
N LYS A 12 -35.92 11.45 -7.38
CA LYS A 12 -35.18 10.63 -8.36
C LYS A 12 -34.19 11.49 -9.16
N ALA A 13 -32.92 11.50 -8.78
CA ALA A 13 -31.85 12.19 -9.52
C ALA A 13 -31.32 11.29 -10.66
N HIS A 14 -31.57 11.71 -11.89
CA HIS A 14 -31.25 11.00 -13.14
C HIS A 14 -29.76 11.20 -13.52
N PHE A 15 -28.84 10.61 -12.76
CA PHE A 15 -27.37 10.84 -12.86
C PHE A 15 -26.57 9.63 -13.38
N LEU A 16 -27.12 8.80 -14.26
CA LEU A 16 -26.49 7.52 -14.64
C LEU A 16 -26.33 7.19 -16.16
N PRO A 17 -26.12 8.13 -17.11
CA PRO A 17 -25.63 7.75 -18.44
C PRO A 17 -24.09 7.69 -18.53
N TRP A 18 -23.35 8.58 -17.86
CA TRP A 18 -21.91 8.76 -18.11
C TRP A 18 -21.01 7.76 -17.36
N ILE A 19 -21.41 7.36 -16.14
CA ILE A 19 -20.69 6.35 -15.35
C ILE A 19 -20.69 4.99 -16.06
N VAL A 20 -21.79 4.63 -16.72
CA VAL A 20 -21.91 3.37 -17.47
C VAL A 20 -20.91 3.32 -18.64
N VAL A 21 -20.69 4.45 -19.33
CA VAL A 21 -19.67 4.55 -20.39
C VAL A 21 -18.26 4.39 -19.82
N GLY A 22 -17.98 4.97 -18.64
CA GLY A 22 -16.70 4.78 -17.95
C GLY A 22 -16.43 3.33 -17.55
N VAL A 23 -17.44 2.63 -17.03
CA VAL A 23 -17.31 1.21 -16.62
C VAL A 23 -17.05 0.29 -17.83
N ILE A 24 -17.72 0.52 -18.97
CA ILE A 24 -17.51 -0.28 -20.19
C ILE A 24 -16.08 -0.12 -20.72
N ALA A 25 -15.52 1.10 -20.70
CA ALA A 25 -14.15 1.36 -21.12
C ALA A 25 -13.12 0.63 -20.24
N ILE A 26 -13.34 0.59 -18.92
CA ILE A 26 -12.46 -0.12 -17.98
C ILE A 26 -12.50 -1.64 -18.23
N ILE A 27 -13.70 -2.21 -18.46
CA ILE A 27 -13.84 -3.65 -18.73
C ILE A 27 -13.10 -4.05 -20.02
N ALA A 28 -13.17 -3.24 -21.08
CA ALA A 28 -12.44 -3.49 -22.32
C ALA A 28 -10.91 -3.49 -22.12
N LEU A 29 -10.41 -2.55 -21.30
CA LEU A 29 -8.98 -2.44 -20.98
C LEU A 29 -8.48 -3.63 -20.18
N VAL A 30 -9.25 -4.09 -19.18
CA VAL A 30 -8.93 -5.31 -18.42
C VAL A 30 -8.95 -6.54 -19.33
N GLY A 31 -9.95 -6.69 -20.21
CA GLY A 31 -10.03 -7.79 -21.16
C GLY A 31 -8.81 -7.89 -22.09
N ALA A 32 -8.30 -6.75 -22.56
CA ALA A 32 -7.10 -6.70 -23.39
C ALA A 32 -5.85 -7.19 -22.63
N THR A 33 -5.65 -6.76 -21.38
CA THR A 33 -4.46 -7.14 -20.59
C THR A 33 -4.38 -8.63 -20.28
N VAL A 34 -5.51 -9.29 -20.00
CA VAL A 34 -5.56 -10.74 -19.73
C VAL A 34 -5.19 -11.55 -20.98
N PHE A 35 -5.57 -11.08 -22.16
CA PHE A 35 -5.21 -11.72 -23.43
C PHE A 35 -3.70 -11.72 -23.70
N VAL A 36 -3.00 -10.63 -23.36
CA VAL A 36 -1.53 -10.55 -23.57
C VAL A 36 -0.76 -11.42 -22.57
N ASN A 37 -1.29 -11.60 -21.36
CA ASN A 37 -0.63 -12.37 -20.30
C ASN A 37 -0.66 -13.88 -20.58
N GLN A 38 -1.73 -14.39 -21.19
CA GLN A 38 -1.84 -15.82 -21.53
C GLN A 38 -0.88 -16.27 -22.64
N PHE A 39 -0.47 -15.38 -23.55
CA PHE A 39 0.50 -15.72 -24.61
C PHE A 39 1.95 -15.72 -24.11
N LYS A 40 2.24 -15.04 -23.00
CA LYS A 40 3.58 -14.99 -22.39
C LYS A 40 3.90 -16.20 -21.50
N ALA A 41 2.90 -16.96 -21.05
CA ALA A 41 3.08 -18.11 -20.17
C ALA A 41 3.50 -19.40 -20.89
N ALA A 42 3.46 -19.44 -22.23
CA ALA A 42 3.74 -20.66 -23.00
C ALA A 42 5.23 -20.90 -23.33
N GLN A 43 6.17 -20.05 -22.86
CA GLN A 43 7.59 -20.13 -23.27
C GLN A 43 8.61 -20.43 -22.16
N ASN A 44 8.22 -20.68 -20.92
CA ASN A 44 9.19 -21.02 -19.86
C ASN A 44 8.87 -22.36 -19.21
N SER A 45 9.22 -23.44 -19.90
CA SER A 45 9.56 -24.72 -19.29
C SER A 45 11.08 -24.82 -19.23
N PRO A 46 11.68 -25.11 -18.07
CA PRO A 46 12.90 -25.88 -18.07
C PRO A 46 12.77 -27.16 -17.23
N GLU A 47 13.48 -28.15 -17.75
CA GLU A 47 13.47 -29.55 -17.42
C GLU A 47 14.22 -29.88 -16.12
N THR A 48 13.81 -31.01 -15.54
CA THR A 48 14.44 -31.88 -14.54
C THR A 48 15.97 -31.95 -14.58
N VAL A 49 16.65 -31.79 -13.43
CA VAL A 49 17.85 -32.59 -13.09
C VAL A 49 17.91 -32.88 -11.57
N THR A 50 17.84 -34.18 -11.26
CA THR A 50 18.14 -34.85 -9.99
C THR A 50 19.61 -34.74 -9.61
N THR A 51 19.94 -34.45 -8.35
CA THR A 51 21.15 -35.00 -7.70
C THR A 51 20.87 -35.19 -6.21
N ALA A 52 20.82 -36.47 -5.81
CA ALA A 52 20.77 -36.91 -4.42
C ALA A 52 22.17 -36.84 -3.80
N ALA A 53 22.26 -36.40 -2.54
CA ALA A 53 23.39 -36.67 -1.67
C ALA A 53 22.87 -36.99 -0.28
N GLU A 54 22.87 -38.28 0.02
CA GLU A 54 22.68 -38.90 1.33
C GLU A 54 24.03 -38.88 2.06
N ASN A 55 24.09 -38.28 3.26
CA ASN A 55 24.98 -38.75 4.33
C ASN A 55 24.56 -38.16 5.68
N SER A 56 24.07 -39.01 6.58
CA SER A 56 23.71 -38.68 7.97
C SER A 56 24.58 -39.48 8.93
N GLU A 57 24.98 -38.82 10.03
CA GLU A 57 25.09 -39.26 11.45
C GLU A 57 26.35 -38.67 12.15
N PRO A 58 26.43 -38.55 13.49
CA PRO A 58 25.86 -37.47 14.31
C PRO A 58 26.94 -36.80 15.20
N SER A 59 26.70 -35.60 15.74
CA SER A 59 27.40 -35.24 16.98
C SER A 59 26.68 -34.17 17.80
N ASN A 60 26.59 -34.49 19.08
CA ASN A 60 25.90 -33.79 20.14
C ASN A 60 26.73 -32.57 20.59
N GLY A 61 26.13 -31.39 20.63
CA GLY A 61 26.84 -30.14 20.98
C GLY A 61 25.87 -29.07 21.47
N GLN A 62 25.43 -29.20 22.71
CA GLN A 62 24.62 -28.25 23.45
C GLN A 62 25.30 -26.87 23.50
N THR A 63 24.70 -25.85 22.89
CA THR A 63 25.03 -24.44 23.15
C THR A 63 23.75 -23.66 23.39
N THR A 64 23.55 -23.25 24.64
CA THR A 64 22.47 -22.36 25.08
C THR A 64 22.68 -21.00 24.42
N THR A 65 21.89 -20.69 23.39
CA THR A 65 21.77 -19.32 22.85
C THR A 65 20.32 -18.91 22.98
N THR A 66 20.06 -17.95 23.86
CA THR A 66 18.79 -17.21 23.94
C THR A 66 18.60 -16.42 22.64
N THR A 67 17.99 -17.06 21.65
CA THR A 67 17.49 -16.41 20.44
C THR A 67 16.28 -15.55 20.82
N PRO A 68 16.23 -14.26 20.42
CA PRO A 68 15.00 -13.48 20.58
C PRO A 68 13.91 -14.14 19.75
N ASN A 69 12.79 -14.40 20.42
CA ASN A 69 11.57 -14.99 19.91
C ASN A 69 11.18 -14.42 18.54
N GLN A 70 11.64 -15.08 17.46
CA GLN A 70 11.15 -14.83 16.12
C GLN A 70 9.75 -15.44 16.06
N SER A 71 8.76 -14.63 16.43
CA SER A 71 7.36 -14.95 16.25
C SER A 71 7.12 -15.13 14.75
N SER A 72 7.16 -16.40 14.33
CA SER A 72 6.65 -16.87 13.06
C SER A 72 5.14 -16.70 13.08
N ALA A 73 4.66 -15.50 12.72
CA ALA A 73 3.27 -15.24 12.46
C ALA A 73 2.99 -15.43 10.96
N GLU A 74 2.39 -16.57 10.66
CA GLU A 74 1.35 -16.79 9.64
C GLU A 74 1.37 -15.86 8.40
N GLN A 75 1.90 -16.38 7.29
CA GLN A 75 1.72 -15.81 5.95
C GLN A 75 0.24 -15.90 5.53
N GLN A 76 -0.55 -14.92 5.95
CA GLN A 76 -1.76 -14.53 5.25
C GLN A 76 -1.33 -13.67 4.04
N ILE A 77 -1.71 -14.08 2.84
CA ILE A 77 -1.46 -13.31 1.60
C ILE A 77 -2.37 -12.06 1.58
N SER A 78 -2.10 -11.11 2.48
CA SER A 78 -2.14 -9.69 2.16
C SER A 78 -0.76 -9.36 1.61
N ALA A 79 -0.65 -8.45 0.65
CA ALA A 79 0.67 -7.93 0.27
C ALA A 79 1.38 -7.47 1.55
N ALA A 80 2.41 -8.20 1.97
CA ALA A 80 3.02 -7.98 3.26
C ALA A 80 3.66 -6.58 3.25
N VAL A 81 3.43 -5.80 4.31
CA VAL A 81 4.04 -4.47 4.46
C VAL A 81 5.56 -4.62 4.38
N PRO A 82 6.23 -3.92 3.45
CA PRO A 82 7.67 -4.00 3.29
C PRO A 82 8.37 -3.65 4.60
N GLN A 83 9.25 -4.53 5.06
CA GLN A 83 10.09 -4.28 6.22
C GLN A 83 11.27 -3.41 5.79
N VAL A 84 11.33 -2.17 6.29
CA VAL A 84 12.33 -1.19 5.88
C VAL A 84 12.99 -0.54 7.08
N SER A 85 14.25 -0.16 6.92
CA SER A 85 14.98 0.57 7.95
C SER A 85 14.50 2.03 7.97
N VAL A 86 13.81 2.40 9.05
CA VAL A 86 13.25 3.74 9.27
C VAL A 86 14.32 4.79 9.54
N GLY A 87 15.46 4.41 10.13
CA GLY A 87 16.53 5.35 10.49
C GLY A 87 16.07 6.42 11.49
N GLU A 88 16.71 7.58 11.42
CA GLU A 88 16.31 8.76 12.22
C GLU A 88 14.91 9.24 11.79
N THR A 89 14.08 9.63 12.77
CA THR A 89 12.74 10.17 12.53
C THR A 89 12.64 11.65 12.89
N TYR A 90 11.64 12.32 12.34
CA TYR A 90 11.20 13.64 12.75
C TYR A 90 9.68 13.64 12.89
N THR A 91 9.16 14.50 13.75
CA THR A 91 7.73 14.60 13.98
C THR A 91 7.05 15.39 12.87
N LEU A 92 6.08 14.76 12.21
CA LEU A 92 5.09 15.39 11.35
C LEU A 92 3.81 15.63 12.15
N ASP A 93 3.44 16.90 12.31
CA ASP A 93 2.19 17.30 12.95
C ASP A 93 1.13 17.53 11.87
N ILE A 94 0.04 16.74 11.91
CA ILE A 94 -1.15 17.00 11.10
C ILE A 94 -2.19 17.63 12.02
N THR A 95 -2.14 18.95 12.10
CA THR A 95 -2.88 19.73 13.10
C THR A 95 -4.40 19.56 12.98
N GLN A 96 -4.91 19.38 11.76
CA GLN A 96 -6.34 19.13 11.50
C GLN A 96 -6.80 17.79 12.06
N TRP A 97 -5.86 16.86 12.28
CA TRP A 97 -6.13 15.57 12.89
C TRP A 97 -5.83 15.55 14.38
N GLU A 98 -5.20 16.60 14.92
CA GLU A 98 -4.67 16.65 16.28
C GLU A 98 -3.74 15.46 16.57
N LYS A 99 -2.94 15.06 15.56
CA LYS A 99 -2.07 13.88 15.63
C LYS A 99 -0.66 14.18 15.16
N LYS A 100 0.27 13.45 15.78
CA LYS A 100 1.69 13.49 15.46
C LYS A 100 2.14 12.13 14.95
N PHE A 101 2.94 12.16 13.90
CA PHE A 101 3.52 10.99 13.24
C PHE A 101 5.03 11.10 13.29
N GLU A 102 5.73 10.03 13.66
CA GLU A 102 7.18 9.94 13.54
C GLU A 102 7.54 9.44 12.15
N VAL A 103 8.01 10.36 11.30
CA VAL A 103 8.31 10.08 9.90
C VAL A 103 9.82 9.95 9.73
N SER A 104 10.26 8.97 8.94
CA SER A 104 11.67 8.80 8.61
C SER A 104 12.26 10.03 7.91
N ASN A 105 13.47 10.40 8.31
CA ASN A 105 14.29 11.43 7.67
C ASN A 105 14.75 11.03 6.24
N LYS A 106 14.40 9.85 5.75
CA LYS A 106 14.49 9.50 4.32
C LYS A 106 13.38 10.13 3.50
N LEU A 107 12.22 10.37 4.09
CA LEU A 107 11.08 11.06 3.47
C LEU A 107 11.27 12.58 3.58
N ARG A 108 12.47 13.11 3.29
CA ARG A 108 12.75 14.55 3.42
C ARG A 108 11.88 15.37 2.48
N GLY A 109 11.67 16.63 2.87
CA GLY A 109 10.89 17.57 2.08
C GLY A 109 9.41 17.23 2.03
N LEU A 110 8.93 16.36 2.93
CA LEU A 110 7.54 15.99 3.04
C LEU A 110 6.68 17.23 3.27
N ARG A 111 5.72 17.40 2.37
CA ARG A 111 4.59 18.31 2.51
C ARG A 111 3.33 17.49 2.39
N TYR A 112 2.27 17.92 3.05
CA TYR A 112 0.98 17.27 2.96
C TYR A 112 -0.08 18.25 2.50
N GLU A 113 -1.03 17.73 1.72
CA GLU A 113 -2.26 18.41 1.36
C GLU A 113 -3.43 17.56 1.83
N LEU A 114 -4.39 18.21 2.50
CA LEU A 114 -5.60 17.53 2.95
C LEU A 114 -6.67 17.59 1.86
N VAL A 115 -7.24 16.43 1.56
CA VAL A 115 -8.29 16.23 0.57
C VAL A 115 -9.42 15.40 1.19
N GLU A 116 -10.54 15.28 0.46
CA GLU A 116 -11.71 14.51 0.90
C GLU A 116 -12.25 14.96 2.28
N GLY A 117 -12.34 16.28 2.49
CA GLY A 117 -12.85 16.85 3.74
C GLY A 117 -11.99 16.52 4.95
N ASP A 118 -10.66 16.66 4.80
CA ASP A 118 -9.65 16.38 5.82
C ASP A 118 -9.60 14.92 6.27
N THR A 119 -10.05 13.96 5.46
CA THR A 119 -9.93 12.51 5.79
C THR A 119 -8.73 11.85 5.11
N LYS A 120 -8.10 12.53 4.14
CA LYS A 120 -6.93 12.02 3.42
C LYS A 120 -5.87 13.10 3.32
N ALA A 121 -4.65 12.76 3.70
CA ALA A 121 -3.46 13.59 3.53
C ALA A 121 -2.63 13.02 2.38
N VAL A 122 -2.60 13.68 1.23
CA VAL A 122 -1.71 13.35 0.11
C VAL A 122 -0.34 13.96 0.40
N LEU A 123 0.71 13.17 0.26
CA LEU A 123 2.07 13.57 0.59
C LEU A 123 2.88 13.87 -0.66
N SER A 124 3.49 15.04 -0.70
CA SER A 124 4.55 15.38 -1.65
C SER A 124 5.88 15.18 -0.94
N ILE A 125 6.67 14.20 -1.40
CA ILE A 125 7.93 13.79 -0.76
C ILE A 125 9.04 13.81 -1.80
N ALA A 126 10.26 14.22 -1.46
CA ALA A 126 11.37 14.18 -2.41
C ALA A 126 11.63 12.77 -2.97
N LEU A 127 11.43 11.74 -2.13
CA LEU A 127 11.66 10.34 -2.49
C LEU A 127 10.67 9.82 -3.57
N VAL A 128 9.44 10.35 -3.64
CA VAL A 128 8.51 9.95 -4.72
C VAL A 128 8.93 10.53 -6.07
N GLU A 129 9.64 11.67 -6.09
CA GLU A 129 10.17 12.27 -7.33
C GLU A 129 11.30 11.45 -7.95
N GLU A 130 11.93 10.55 -7.18
CA GLU A 130 12.92 9.60 -7.69
C GLU A 130 12.28 8.45 -8.48
N LEU A 131 10.95 8.28 -8.40
CA LEU A 131 10.25 7.30 -9.22
C LEU A 131 10.40 7.65 -10.71
N PRO A 132 10.65 6.68 -11.59
CA PRO A 132 10.79 6.93 -13.02
C PRO A 132 9.49 7.50 -13.62
N GLU A 133 9.60 8.21 -14.74
CA GLU A 133 8.46 8.83 -15.44
C GLU A 133 7.33 7.83 -15.78
N SER A 134 7.67 6.56 -16.00
CA SER A 134 6.68 5.48 -16.18
C SER A 134 5.73 5.31 -14.99
N CYS A 135 6.11 5.82 -13.82
CA CYS A 135 5.36 5.76 -12.57
C CYS A 135 5.05 7.17 -12.02
N ALA A 136 5.19 8.23 -12.82
CA ALA A 136 4.94 9.61 -12.36
C ALA A 136 3.52 9.81 -11.80
N ALA A 137 2.51 9.16 -12.40
CA ALA A 137 1.13 9.19 -11.91
C ALA A 137 0.96 8.63 -10.48
N MET A 138 1.92 7.82 -9.99
CA MET A 138 1.89 7.27 -8.64
C MET A 138 2.40 8.26 -7.59
N ARG A 139 3.16 9.29 -7.98
CA ARG A 139 3.79 10.24 -7.05
C ARG A 139 2.75 10.98 -6.20
N GLU A 140 1.59 11.27 -6.76
CA GLU A 140 0.46 11.94 -6.10
C GLU A 140 -0.48 10.98 -5.34
N GLN A 141 -0.14 9.69 -5.31
CA GLN A 141 -1.00 8.66 -4.73
C GLN A 141 -0.47 8.08 -3.42
N PHE A 142 0.58 8.68 -2.86
CA PHE A 142 1.13 8.32 -1.56
C PHE A 142 0.63 9.26 -0.47
N GLY A 143 0.25 8.71 0.68
CA GLY A 143 -0.08 9.50 1.84
C GLY A 143 -0.70 8.75 2.99
N PHE A 144 -1.48 9.46 3.79
CA PHE A 144 -2.20 8.91 4.94
C PHE A 144 -3.70 9.06 4.75
N LYS A 145 -4.46 8.08 5.22
CA LYS A 145 -5.91 8.11 5.30
C LYS A 145 -6.32 8.00 6.77
N ARG A 146 -7.30 8.78 7.16
CA ARG A 146 -7.93 8.73 8.47
C ARG A 146 -9.29 8.04 8.36
N ASP A 147 -9.52 7.04 9.21
CA ASP A 147 -10.80 6.37 9.40
C ASP A 147 -11.15 6.39 10.89
N GLY A 148 -11.84 7.46 11.31
CA GLY A 148 -12.07 7.76 12.73
C GLY A 148 -10.76 8.04 13.46
N ASP A 149 -10.41 7.18 14.42
CA ASP A 149 -9.14 7.24 15.17
C ASP A 149 -8.05 6.33 14.59
N LYS A 150 -8.34 5.65 13.48
CA LYS A 150 -7.37 4.79 12.78
C LYS A 150 -6.72 5.56 11.65
N PHE A 151 -5.44 5.29 11.46
CA PHE A 151 -4.65 5.82 10.35
C PHE A 151 -4.19 4.66 9.49
N GLU A 152 -4.21 4.87 8.17
CA GLU A 152 -3.79 3.89 7.17
C GLU A 152 -2.92 4.58 6.13
N VAL A 153 -2.06 3.83 5.45
CA VAL A 153 -1.32 4.36 4.30
C VAL A 153 -2.21 4.36 3.05
N PHE A 154 -2.34 5.53 2.45
CA PHE A 154 -2.83 5.67 1.08
C PHE A 154 -1.65 5.48 0.11
N LYS A 155 -1.80 4.57 -0.85
CA LYS A 155 -0.76 4.23 -1.83
C LYS A 155 -1.40 3.76 -3.14
N PRO A 156 -0.68 3.78 -4.27
CA PRO A 156 -1.13 3.16 -5.51
C PRO A 156 -1.54 1.68 -5.30
N ALA A 157 -2.54 1.22 -6.06
CA ALA A 157 -2.96 -0.18 -6.02
C ALA A 157 -1.92 -1.11 -6.69
N THR A 158 -1.15 -0.57 -7.64
CA THR A 158 -0.14 -1.30 -8.42
C THR A 158 1.26 -0.84 -8.02
N VAL A 159 2.19 -1.79 -7.96
CA VAL A 159 3.61 -1.50 -7.73
C VAL A 159 4.22 -0.90 -9.00
N CYS A 160 5.12 0.06 -8.85
CA CYS A 160 5.92 0.56 -9.96
C CYS A 160 6.86 -0.54 -10.47
N ALA A 161 6.55 -1.17 -11.61
CA ALA A 161 7.38 -2.26 -12.16
C ALA A 161 8.81 -1.83 -12.51
N ALA A 162 9.01 -0.53 -12.82
CA ALA A 162 10.32 0.02 -13.15
C ALA A 162 11.18 0.33 -11.90
N ALA A 163 10.57 0.48 -10.72
CA ALA A 163 11.25 0.77 -9.46
C ALA A 163 10.48 0.15 -8.28
N PRO A 164 10.38 -1.19 -8.20
CA PRO A 164 9.60 -1.85 -7.16
C PRO A 164 10.19 -1.65 -5.76
N GLU A 165 11.52 -1.60 -5.66
CA GLU A 165 12.23 -1.35 -4.40
C GLU A 165 11.92 0.04 -3.84
N LEU A 166 11.94 1.08 -4.69
CA LEU A 166 11.63 2.44 -4.26
C LEU A 166 10.17 2.57 -3.82
N TYR A 167 9.24 1.97 -4.56
CA TYR A 167 7.83 1.88 -4.17
C TYR A 167 7.67 1.22 -2.79
N ASN A 168 8.34 0.08 -2.59
CA ASN A 168 8.29 -0.67 -1.32
C ASN A 168 8.93 0.11 -0.17
N GLU A 169 10.02 0.84 -0.45
CA GLU A 169 10.67 1.71 0.54
C GLU A 169 9.73 2.82 0.99
N ILE A 170 9.14 3.57 0.05
CA ILE A 170 8.18 4.64 0.36
C ILE A 170 7.01 4.07 1.16
N TRP A 171 6.42 2.96 0.71
CA TRP A 171 5.30 2.33 1.41
C TRP A 171 5.69 1.89 2.83
N GLY A 172 6.81 1.19 3.00
CA GLY A 172 7.25 0.72 4.31
C GLY A 172 7.52 1.85 5.28
N LEU A 173 8.11 2.97 4.82
CA LEU A 173 8.40 4.13 5.66
C LEU A 173 7.12 4.84 6.10
N LEU A 174 6.13 4.97 5.21
CA LEU A 174 4.83 5.53 5.55
C LEU A 174 4.05 4.64 6.53
N GLU A 175 4.11 3.32 6.35
CA GLU A 175 3.45 2.37 7.25
C GLU A 175 4.06 2.42 8.66
N ALA A 176 5.38 2.53 8.74
CA ALA A 176 6.06 2.73 10.01
C ALA A 176 5.58 4.02 10.70
N ALA A 177 5.42 5.12 9.96
CA ALA A 177 4.95 6.39 10.51
C ALA A 177 3.51 6.29 11.05
N VAL A 178 2.60 5.64 10.32
CA VAL A 178 1.20 5.44 10.75
C VAL A 178 1.11 4.73 12.11
N LYS A 179 1.99 3.76 12.38
CA LYS A 179 2.01 3.01 13.65
C LYS A 179 2.43 3.85 14.85
N THR A 180 3.02 5.02 14.62
CA THR A 180 3.48 5.94 15.68
C THR A 180 2.47 7.06 15.96
N ALA A 181 1.33 7.07 15.26
CA ALA A 181 0.31 8.11 15.40
C ALA A 181 -0.19 8.21 16.85
N HIS A 182 -0.04 9.38 17.47
CA HIS A 182 -0.50 9.67 18.83
C HIS A 182 -1.09 11.06 18.97
#